data_AF-A0A0Q6LXS7-F1
#
_entry.id   AF-A0A0Q6LXS7-F1
#
_cell.length_a   1.000
_cell.length_b   1.000
_cell.length_c   1.000
_cell.angle_alpha   90.00
_cell.angle_beta   90.00
_cell.angle_gamma   90.00
#
_symmetry.space_group_name_H-M   'P 1'
#
loop_
_entity.id
_entity.type
_entity.pdbx_description
1 polymer ?
#
loop_
_entity_poly.entity_id
_entity_poly.type
_entity_poly.pdbx_seq_one_letter_code
_entity_poly.pdbx_strand_id
1 'polypeptide(L)'
;MKTRRRSAFIIPCIPTLVDKPPEGDRWTHEIKYDGYRTQIHLAGGHARAFTRNGHDWSMKYAAVLAASRELITRDVILDGEMVVQDESGRSSFKQLASAIRWDGSSLVFYAFDLLALDGNDLTKQRCEDRRSRLHELMGDPASHLRSTVQPGV
;
A
#
# COMPACT_ATOMS: atom_id res chain seq x y z
N MET A 1 5.98 -30.26 4.94
CA MET A 1 5.21 -29.53 3.91
C MET A 1 4.48 -28.36 4.58
N LYS A 2 4.94 -27.11 4.39
CA LYS A 2 4.22 -25.93 4.89
C LYS A 2 3.14 -25.57 3.88
N THR A 3 1.88 -25.66 4.28
CA THR A 3 0.71 -25.27 3.49
C THR A 3 0.83 -23.79 3.13
N ARG A 4 1.05 -23.50 1.85
CA ARG A 4 1.13 -22.15 1.29
C ARG A 4 -0.23 -21.47 1.47
N ARG A 5 -0.40 -20.69 2.55
CA ARG A 5 -1.57 -19.81 2.72
C ARG A 5 -1.50 -18.75 1.62
N ARG A 6 -2.19 -19.03 0.52
CA ARG A 6 -2.31 -18.14 -0.64
C ARG A 6 -3.07 -16.89 -0.23
N SER A 7 -2.47 -15.70 -0.42
CA SER A 7 -3.11 -14.48 -0.95
C SER A 7 -4.58 -14.22 -0.54
N ALA A 8 -4.92 -14.45 0.73
CA ALA A 8 -6.24 -14.11 1.24
C ALA A 8 -6.21 -12.65 1.63
N PHE A 9 -7.24 -11.90 1.28
CA PHE A 9 -7.39 -10.52 1.72
C PHE A 9 -7.21 -10.43 3.25
N ILE A 10 -6.36 -9.52 3.72
CA ILE A 10 -6.08 -9.35 5.14
C ILE A 10 -7.02 -8.26 5.66
N ILE A 11 -7.69 -8.46 6.79
CA ILE A 11 -8.57 -7.41 7.33
C ILE A 11 -7.68 -6.23 7.79
N PRO A 12 -7.87 -5.00 7.26
CA PRO A 12 -6.98 -3.90 7.60
C PRO A 12 -7.11 -3.45 9.05
N CYS A 13 -6.00 -3.05 9.68
CA CYS A 13 -6.02 -2.37 10.98
C CYS A 13 -6.64 -0.98 10.83
N ILE A 14 -7.67 -0.66 11.62
CA ILE A 14 -8.40 0.61 11.53
C ILE A 14 -7.92 1.58 12.62
N PRO A 15 -7.55 2.82 12.26
CA PRO A 15 -7.13 3.81 13.26
C PRO A 15 -8.28 4.15 14.21
N THR A 16 -7.94 4.42 15.46
CA THR A 16 -8.88 4.97 16.44
C THR A 16 -8.89 6.48 16.32
N LEU A 17 -10.07 7.08 16.16
CA LEU A 17 -10.21 8.53 16.11
C LEU A 17 -9.96 9.12 17.52
N VAL A 18 -9.07 10.11 17.57
CA VAL A 18 -8.69 10.85 18.79
C VAL A 18 -8.59 12.33 18.47
N ASP A 19 -8.76 13.20 19.47
CA ASP A 19 -8.77 14.65 19.28
C ASP A 19 -7.38 15.21 18.94
N LYS A 20 -6.32 14.56 19.41
CA LYS A 20 -4.92 14.93 19.16
C LYS A 20 -4.08 13.69 18.88
N PRO A 21 -3.12 13.76 17.93
CA PRO A 21 -2.16 12.68 17.75
C PRO A 21 -1.44 12.39 19.07
N PRO A 22 -1.26 11.12 19.43
CA PRO A 22 -0.50 10.75 20.63
C PRO A 22 0.98 11.15 20.46
N GLU A 23 1.63 11.43 21.59
CA GLU A 23 3.00 11.92 21.67
C GLU A 23 3.95 10.90 22.33
N GLY A 24 5.26 11.13 22.16
CA GLY A 24 6.34 10.36 22.78
C GLY A 24 6.96 9.30 21.87
N ASP A 25 8.12 8.79 22.27
CA ASP A 25 9.04 7.97 21.45
C ASP A 25 8.49 6.59 21.02
N ARG A 26 7.28 6.23 21.47
CA ARG A 26 6.59 5.00 21.06
C ARG A 26 5.64 5.21 19.87
N TRP A 27 5.55 6.43 19.36
CA TRP A 27 4.66 6.81 18.27
C TRP A 27 5.45 7.33 17.08
N THR A 28 5.04 6.89 15.89
CA THR A 28 5.45 7.48 14.63
C THR A 28 4.25 8.13 13.97
N HIS A 29 4.48 9.23 13.24
CA HIS A 29 3.44 9.98 12.55
C HIS A 29 3.67 9.93 11.05
N GLU A 30 2.58 9.79 10.30
CA GLU A 30 2.61 9.77 8.84
C GLU A 30 1.64 10.77 8.24
N ILE A 31 1.95 11.19 7.02
CA ILE A 31 1.01 11.96 6.21
C ILE A 31 -0.20 11.07 5.93
N LYS A 32 -1.36 11.53 6.39
CA LYS A 32 -2.64 10.94 5.99
C LYS A 32 -2.95 11.36 4.57
N TYR A 33 -2.97 10.40 3.65
CA TYR A 33 -3.50 10.59 2.31
C TYR A 33 -5.02 10.45 2.29
N ASP A 34 -5.70 11.28 1.50
CA ASP A 34 -7.13 11.15 1.24
C ASP A 34 -7.34 10.39 -0.07
N GLY A 35 -7.59 9.09 0.05
CA GLY A 35 -7.79 8.22 -1.11
C GLY A 35 -8.67 7.01 -0.82
N TYR A 36 -8.38 5.91 -1.50
CA TYR A 36 -8.98 4.61 -1.21
C TYR A 36 -7.94 3.62 -0.70
N ARG A 37 -8.08 3.22 0.56
CA ARG A 37 -7.27 2.15 1.15
C ARG A 37 -7.35 0.88 0.32
N THR A 38 -6.18 0.38 -0.04
CA THR A 38 -5.98 -0.68 -1.03
C THR A 38 -4.87 -1.62 -0.57
N GLN A 39 -5.07 -2.92 -0.73
CA GLN A 39 -3.99 -3.90 -0.65
C GLN A 39 -3.53 -4.32 -2.03
N ILE A 40 -2.23 -4.35 -2.26
CA ILE A 40 -1.62 -4.93 -3.46
C ILE A 40 -1.02 -6.28 -3.08
N HIS A 41 -1.44 -7.33 -3.78
CA HIS A 41 -0.97 -8.70 -3.60
C HIS A 41 -0.23 -9.11 -4.87
N LEU A 42 1.08 -9.32 -4.76
CA LEU A 42 1.90 -9.91 -5.81
C LEU A 42 2.19 -11.36 -5.42
N ALA A 43 1.87 -12.32 -6.27
CA ALA A 43 2.17 -13.73 -6.02
C ALA A 43 2.45 -14.46 -7.34
N GLY A 44 3.68 -14.97 -7.50
CA GLY A 44 4.05 -15.77 -8.67
C GLY A 44 3.91 -15.03 -10.00
N GLY A 45 4.17 -13.71 -10.01
CA GLY A 45 4.07 -12.87 -11.20
C GLY A 45 2.66 -12.36 -11.53
N HIS A 46 1.66 -12.72 -10.73
CA HIS A 46 0.31 -12.16 -10.78
C HIS A 46 0.15 -11.08 -9.73
N ALA A 47 -0.37 -9.93 -10.12
CA ALA A 47 -0.66 -8.82 -9.22
C ALA A 47 -2.17 -8.62 -9.13
N ARG A 48 -2.70 -8.48 -7.92
CA ARG A 48 -4.11 -8.15 -7.65
C ARG A 48 -4.20 -6.99 -6.68
N ALA A 49 -5.25 -6.20 -6.80
CA ALA A 49 -5.52 -5.13 -5.85
C ALA A 49 -6.92 -5.27 -5.24
N PHE A 50 -6.99 -5.09 -3.93
CA PHE A 50 -8.22 -5.21 -3.16
C PHE A 50 -8.53 -3.91 -2.43
N THR A 51 -9.78 -3.46 -2.51
CA THR A 51 -10.27 -2.34 -1.69
C THR A 51 -10.25 -2.67 -0.20
N ARG A 52 -10.48 -1.67 0.67
CA ARG A 52 -10.68 -1.84 2.12
C ARG A 52 -11.64 -2.97 2.52
N ASN A 53 -12.64 -3.29 1.68
CA ASN A 53 -13.65 -4.31 1.96
C ASN A 53 -13.39 -5.63 1.19
N GLY A 54 -12.23 -5.78 0.57
CA GLY A 54 -11.83 -7.01 -0.13
C GLY A 54 -12.34 -7.15 -1.56
N HIS A 55 -13.01 -6.14 -2.13
CA HIS A 55 -13.38 -6.18 -3.55
C HIS A 55 -12.15 -6.07 -4.45
N ASP A 56 -12.07 -6.96 -5.44
CA ASP A 56 -10.99 -6.97 -6.43
C ASP A 56 -11.18 -5.84 -7.46
N TRP A 57 -10.28 -4.86 -7.44
CA TRP A 57 -10.24 -3.72 -8.34
C TRP A 57 -9.04 -3.74 -9.28
N SER A 58 -8.47 -4.93 -9.52
CA SER A 58 -7.24 -5.09 -10.33
C SER A 58 -7.34 -4.43 -11.71
N MET A 59 -8.49 -4.57 -12.39
CA MET A 59 -8.71 -3.96 -13.70
C MET A 59 -8.69 -2.42 -13.65
N LYS A 60 -9.16 -1.82 -12.55
CA LYS A 60 -9.20 -0.36 -12.37
C LYS A 60 -7.82 0.20 -12.07
N TYR A 61 -6.94 -0.62 -11.50
CA TYR A 61 -5.62 -0.22 -11.01
C TYR A 61 -4.48 -0.79 -11.87
N ALA A 62 -4.73 -1.05 -13.15
CA ALA A 62 -3.81 -1.75 -14.03
C ALA A 62 -2.42 -1.09 -14.13
N ALA A 63 -2.34 0.25 -14.20
CA ALA A 63 -1.07 0.98 -14.26
C ALA A 63 -0.22 0.78 -12.98
N VAL A 64 -0.85 0.86 -11.81
CA VAL A 64 -0.19 0.62 -10.52
C VAL A 64 0.23 -0.84 -10.40
N LEU A 65 -0.62 -1.78 -10.82
CA LEU A 65 -0.28 -3.20 -10.77
C LEU A 65 0.88 -3.54 -11.71
N ALA A 66 0.98 -2.89 -12.87
CA ALA A 66 2.16 -3.02 -13.73
C ALA A 66 3.42 -2.57 -13.00
N ALA A 67 3.43 -1.39 -12.38
CA ALA A 67 4.56 -0.91 -11.59
C ALA A 67 4.90 -1.85 -10.41
N SER A 68 3.90 -2.42 -9.74
CA SER A 68 4.14 -3.36 -8.62
C SER A 68 4.87 -4.64 -9.02
N ARG A 69 4.84 -5.03 -10.31
CA ARG A 69 5.52 -6.23 -10.81
C ARG A 69 7.02 -6.00 -11.05
N GLU A 70 7.47 -4.76 -11.04
CA GLU A 70 8.88 -4.37 -11.16
C GLU A 70 9.63 -4.43 -9.81
N LEU A 71 8.93 -4.69 -8.69
CA LEU A 71 9.56 -4.91 -7.40
C LEU A 71 10.51 -6.11 -7.45
N ILE A 72 11.62 -6.03 -6.69
CA ILE A 72 12.61 -7.11 -6.55
C ILE A 72 12.09 -8.22 -5.60
N THR A 73 10.85 -8.66 -5.80
CA THR A 73 10.21 -9.81 -5.14
C THR A 73 9.07 -10.32 -6.03
N ARG A 74 8.63 -11.56 -5.80
CA ARG A 74 7.47 -12.15 -6.49
C ARG A 74 6.35 -12.58 -5.55
N ASP A 75 6.49 -12.32 -4.26
CA ASP A 75 5.52 -12.69 -3.22
C ASP A 75 5.48 -11.61 -2.15
N VAL A 76 4.55 -10.67 -2.27
CA VAL A 76 4.40 -9.54 -1.33
C VAL A 76 2.94 -9.14 -1.16
N ILE A 77 2.59 -8.72 0.06
CA ILE A 77 1.33 -8.04 0.35
C ILE A 77 1.64 -6.66 0.94
N LEU A 78 1.25 -5.61 0.22
CA LEU A 78 1.36 -4.21 0.64
C LEU A 78 0.00 -3.71 1.12
N ASP A 79 -0.02 -2.86 2.14
CA ASP A 79 -1.17 -2.03 2.53
C ASP A 79 -0.83 -0.56 2.31
N GLY A 80 -1.78 0.18 1.75
CA GLY A 80 -1.52 1.53 1.29
C GLY A 80 -2.77 2.27 0.85
N GLU A 81 -2.55 3.48 0.36
CA GLU A 81 -3.59 4.37 -0.12
C GLU A 81 -3.47 4.59 -1.63
N MET A 82 -4.56 4.36 -2.37
CA MET A 82 -4.66 4.73 -3.77
C MET A 82 -5.11 6.18 -3.90
N VAL A 83 -4.35 7.01 -4.60
CA VAL A 83 -4.60 8.46 -4.74
C VAL A 83 -4.44 8.93 -6.19
N VAL A 84 -4.93 10.13 -6.44
CA VAL A 84 -4.51 10.98 -7.58
C VAL A 84 -3.93 12.24 -6.99
N GLN A 85 -2.77 12.68 -7.49
CA GLN A 85 -2.18 13.97 -7.11
C GLN A 85 -2.61 15.05 -8.09
N ASP A 86 -2.93 16.24 -7.58
CA ASP A 86 -3.09 17.43 -8.42
C ASP A 86 -1.72 18.00 -8.85
N GLU A 87 -1.74 19.07 -9.63
CA GLU A 87 -0.54 19.76 -10.13
C GLU A 87 0.35 20.30 -9.01
N SER A 88 -0.19 20.49 -7.79
CA SER A 88 0.56 20.90 -6.60
C SER A 88 1.04 19.70 -5.76
N GLY A 89 0.84 18.47 -6.22
CA GLY A 89 1.22 17.24 -5.52
C GLY A 89 0.27 16.80 -4.40
N ARG A 90 -0.87 17.48 -4.20
CA ARG A 90 -1.83 17.14 -3.14
C ARG A 90 -2.79 16.05 -3.61
N SER A 91 -3.18 15.14 -2.70
CA SER A 91 -4.18 14.13 -3.02
C SER A 91 -5.55 14.76 -3.29
N SER A 92 -6.18 14.42 -4.42
CA SER A 92 -7.48 14.94 -4.82
C SER A 92 -8.54 13.84 -4.92
N PHE A 93 -9.44 13.77 -3.93
CA PHE A 93 -10.50 12.77 -3.89
C PHE A 93 -11.47 12.86 -5.08
N LYS A 94 -11.78 14.08 -5.54
CA LYS A 94 -12.65 14.31 -6.71
C LYS A 94 -12.01 13.72 -7.98
N GLN A 95 -10.72 13.94 -8.17
CA GLN A 95 -10.00 13.40 -9.33
C GLN A 95 -9.84 11.88 -9.23
N LEU A 96 -9.61 11.35 -8.02
CA LEU A 96 -9.56 9.90 -7.78
C LEU A 96 -10.83 9.17 -8.24
N ALA A 97 -12.01 9.67 -7.85
CA ALA A 97 -13.27 9.08 -8.26
C ALA A 97 -13.45 9.07 -9.80
N SER A 98 -12.99 10.13 -10.47
CA SER A 98 -13.01 10.22 -11.94
C SER A 98 -12.04 9.23 -12.57
N ALA A 99 -10.79 9.18 -12.10
CA ALA A 99 -9.75 8.29 -12.60
C ALA A 99 -10.19 6.82 -12.51
N ILE A 100 -10.75 6.41 -11.37
CA ILE A 100 -11.21 5.03 -11.15
C ILE A 100 -12.39 4.63 -12.04
N ARG A 101 -13.17 5.61 -12.52
CA ARG A 101 -14.29 5.37 -13.41
C ARG A 101 -13.87 5.31 -14.88
N TRP A 102 -12.92 6.16 -15.29
CA TRP A 102 -12.65 6.43 -16.69
C TRP A 102 -11.24 6.06 -17.14
N ASP A 103 -10.21 6.48 -16.39
CA ASP A 103 -8.82 6.25 -16.72
C ASP A 103 -7.94 6.23 -15.46
N GLY A 104 -7.43 5.04 -15.12
CA GLY A 104 -6.56 4.83 -13.96
C GLY A 104 -5.09 5.18 -14.18
N SER A 105 -4.72 5.77 -15.34
CA SER A 105 -3.33 6.10 -15.67
C SER A 105 -2.68 7.09 -14.69
N SER A 106 -3.46 7.98 -14.09
CA SER A 106 -2.99 8.99 -13.13
C SER A 106 -2.91 8.48 -11.68
N LEU A 107 -3.28 7.23 -11.43
CA LEU A 107 -3.30 6.65 -10.09
C LEU A 107 -1.88 6.43 -9.58
N VAL A 108 -1.68 6.75 -8.29
CA VAL A 108 -0.47 6.47 -7.54
C VAL A 108 -0.85 5.73 -6.27
N PHE A 109 -0.11 4.68 -5.95
CA PHE A 109 -0.25 3.97 -4.69
C PHE A 109 0.87 4.34 -3.72
N TYR A 110 0.47 4.77 -2.53
CA TYR A 110 1.37 5.03 -1.41
C TYR A 110 1.26 3.89 -0.41
N ALA A 111 2.23 2.98 -0.41
CA ALA A 111 2.37 1.92 0.58
C ALA A 111 2.78 2.53 1.93
N PHE A 112 2.13 2.11 3.01
CA PHE A 112 2.49 2.47 4.38
C PHE A 112 2.78 1.26 5.28
N ASP A 113 2.43 0.03 4.84
CA ASP A 113 2.72 -1.20 5.57
C ASP A 113 3.08 -2.38 4.65
N LEU A 114 3.85 -3.32 5.18
CA LEU A 114 4.27 -4.56 4.54
C LEU A 114 3.72 -5.75 5.35
N LEU A 115 2.72 -6.44 4.82
CA LEU A 115 2.00 -7.47 5.54
C LEU A 115 2.57 -8.88 5.31
N ALA A 116 3.19 -9.12 4.15
CA ALA A 116 3.87 -10.37 3.83
C ALA A 116 5.01 -10.13 2.83
N LEU A 117 6.07 -10.92 2.91
CA LEU A 117 7.21 -10.89 1.98
C LEU A 117 7.85 -12.28 1.84
N ASP A 118 8.06 -12.73 0.60
CA ASP A 118 8.72 -13.98 0.23
C ASP A 118 8.16 -15.20 1.00
N GLY A 119 6.84 -15.26 1.10
CA GLY A 119 6.10 -16.33 1.78
C GLY A 119 6.07 -16.24 3.31
N ASN A 120 6.63 -15.19 3.90
CA ASN A 120 6.57 -14.93 5.34
C ASN A 120 5.42 -13.98 5.68
N ASP A 121 4.58 -14.39 6.64
CA ASP A 121 3.57 -13.52 7.26
C ASP A 121 4.26 -12.57 8.25
N LEU A 122 4.13 -11.26 8.03
CA LEU A 122 4.74 -10.24 8.86
C LEU A 122 3.73 -9.60 9.83
N THR A 123 2.44 -9.93 9.76
CA THR A 123 1.36 -9.25 10.52
C THR A 123 1.51 -9.32 12.04
N LYS A 124 2.31 -10.26 12.55
CA LYS A 124 2.64 -10.43 13.98
C LYS A 124 3.91 -9.70 14.42
N GLN A 125 4.68 -9.12 13.50
CA GLN A 125 5.91 -8.37 13.80
C GLN A 125 5.60 -6.94 14.24
N ARG A 126 6.57 -6.24 14.83
CA ARG A 126 6.42 -4.84 15.22
C ARG A 126 6.21 -3.95 13.98
N CYS A 127 5.44 -2.87 14.14
CA CYS A 127 5.16 -1.96 13.04
C CYS A 127 6.43 -1.34 12.45
N GLU A 128 7.36 -0.92 13.32
CA GLU A 128 8.70 -0.43 12.93
C GLU A 128 9.44 -1.42 12.02
N ASP A 129 9.54 -2.69 12.42
CA ASP A 129 10.26 -3.72 11.64
C ASP A 129 9.65 -3.92 10.24
N ARG A 130 8.31 -3.88 10.14
CA ARG A 130 7.62 -4.01 8.85
C ARG A 130 7.87 -2.80 7.95
N ARG A 131 7.90 -1.59 8.54
CA ARG A 131 8.16 -0.34 7.82
C ARG A 131 9.59 -0.24 7.33
N SER A 132 10.57 -0.64 8.13
CA SER A 132 11.97 -0.71 7.70
C SER A 132 12.14 -1.64 6.49
N ARG A 133 11.53 -2.83 6.54
CA ARG A 133 11.51 -3.77 5.41
C ARG A 133 10.76 -3.21 4.19
N LEU A 134 9.66 -2.48 4.40
CA LEU A 134 8.94 -1.81 3.31
C LEU A 134 9.85 -0.79 2.62
N HIS A 135 10.58 0.01 3.40
CA HIS A 135 11.50 1.01 2.87
C HIS A 135 12.61 0.35 2.01
N GLU A 136 13.23 -0.71 2.52
CA GLU A 136 14.24 -1.49 1.79
C GLU A 136 13.68 -2.10 0.49
N LEU A 137 12.46 -2.64 0.52
CA LEU A 137 11.82 -3.25 -0.64
C LEU A 137 11.50 -2.22 -1.74
N MET A 138 11.03 -1.04 -1.35
CA MET A 138 10.52 -0.05 -2.29
C MET A 138 11.64 0.69 -3.03
N GLY A 139 12.85 0.77 -2.45
CA GLY A 139 14.01 1.39 -3.09
C GLY A 139 13.73 2.80 -3.61
N ASP A 140 14.21 3.10 -4.83
CA ASP A 140 13.92 4.37 -5.49
C ASP A 140 12.45 4.45 -5.95
N PRO A 141 11.77 5.60 -5.79
CA PRO A 141 10.35 5.71 -6.12
C PRO A 141 10.05 5.43 -7.59
N ALA A 142 9.20 4.44 -7.87
CA ALA A 142 8.58 4.27 -9.19
C ALA A 142 7.45 5.30 -9.40
N SER A 143 7.11 5.59 -10.65
CA SER A 143 6.12 6.64 -10.99
C SER A 143 4.75 6.42 -10.31
N HIS A 144 4.28 5.17 -10.24
CA HIS A 144 2.96 4.78 -9.72
C HIS A 144 2.97 4.05 -8.38
N LEU A 145 4.15 3.70 -7.86
CA LEU A 145 4.29 2.92 -6.61
C LEU A 145 5.32 3.61 -5.71
N ARG A 146 4.87 4.11 -4.56
CA ARG A 146 5.67 4.90 -3.61
C ARG A 146 5.45 4.41 -2.19
N SER A 147 6.38 4.75 -1.29
CA SER A 147 6.24 4.50 0.15
C SER A 147 6.03 5.81 0.90
N THR A 148 5.22 5.80 1.97
CA THR A 148 5.13 6.90 2.93
C THR A 148 6.23 6.85 3.99
N VAL A 149 6.91 5.70 4.12
CA VAL A 149 7.93 5.46 5.13
C VAL A 149 9.20 6.24 4.78
N GLN A 150 9.60 7.13 5.68
CA GLN A 150 10.86 7.86 5.60
C GLN A 150 11.99 7.07 6.30
N PRO A 151 13.26 7.24 5.88
CA PRO A 151 14.39 6.63 6.59
C PRO A 151 14.52 7.16 8.02
N GLY A 152 14.75 6.28 8.99
CA GLY A 152 15.19 6.67 10.34
C GLY A 152 14.09 7.09 11.33
N VAL A 153 12.84 6.67 11.13
CA VAL A 153 11.74 6.79 12.12
C VAL A 153 11.55 5.52 12.92
#